data_AF-A0A1Q8RZB2-F1
#
_entry.id   AF-A0A1Q8RZB2-F1
#
_cell.length_a   1.000
_cell.length_b   1.000
_cell.length_c   1.000
_cell.angle_alpha   90.00
_cell.angle_beta   90.00
_cell.angle_gamma   90.00
#
_symmetry.space_group_name_H-M   'P 1'
#
loop_
_entity.id
_entity.type
_entity.pdbx_description
1 polymer ?
#
loop_
_entity_poly.entity_id
_entity_poly.type
_entity_poly.pdbx_seq_one_letter_code
_entity_poly.pdbx_strand_id
1 'polypeptide(L)'
;MAAIAVFNYLNHPDVLPTVQTNRENIIVAARLLASLIVEFATLEALVREFDEAWYANAADRTRNWVDEMLDDMESALVPLVLANRAPPNTAAITAMIRRLRDRKGDIKAPPRK
;
A
#
# COMPACT_ATOMS: atom_id res chain seq x y z
N MET A 1 4.42 -9.34 5.19
CA MET A 1 3.98 -10.06 3.96
C MET A 1 2.58 -9.66 3.50
N ALA A 2 1.60 -9.54 4.41
CA ALA A 2 0.23 -9.15 4.05
C ALA A 2 0.15 -7.82 3.27
N ALA A 3 0.91 -6.80 3.67
CA ALA A 3 0.90 -5.49 3.02
C ALA A 3 1.25 -5.55 1.51
N ILE A 4 2.39 -6.16 1.15
CA ILE A 4 2.80 -6.34 -0.26
C ILE A 4 1.74 -7.15 -1.03
N ALA A 5 1.20 -8.20 -0.40
CA ALA A 5 0.17 -9.05 -1.02
C ALA A 5 -1.13 -8.28 -1.30
N VAL A 6 -1.54 -7.37 -0.42
CA VAL A 6 -2.74 -6.53 -0.61
C VAL A 6 -2.58 -5.66 -1.86
N PHE A 7 -1.46 -4.93 -2.00
CA PHE A 7 -1.26 -4.08 -3.17
C PHE A 7 -1.12 -4.89 -4.46
N ASN A 8 -0.47 -6.05 -4.41
CA ASN A 8 -0.42 -6.96 -5.56
C ASN A 8 -1.81 -7.48 -5.92
N TYR A 9 -2.64 -7.80 -4.94
CA TYR A 9 -4.03 -8.24 -5.16
C TYR A 9 -4.87 -7.14 -5.80
N LEU A 10 -4.79 -5.90 -5.30
CA LEU A 10 -5.52 -4.76 -5.87
C LEU A 10 -5.11 -4.46 -7.32
N ASN A 11 -3.86 -4.76 -7.69
CA ASN A 11 -3.32 -4.59 -9.03
C ASN A 11 -3.43 -5.86 -9.89
N HIS A 12 -3.97 -6.96 -9.37
CA HIS A 12 -4.07 -8.21 -10.10
C HIS A 12 -5.00 -8.03 -11.32
N PRO A 13 -4.67 -8.57 -12.51
CA PRO A 13 -5.49 -8.38 -13.71
C PRO A 13 -6.97 -8.73 -13.54
N ASP A 14 -7.27 -9.73 -12.71
CA ASP A 14 -8.65 -10.16 -12.44
C ASP A 14 -9.40 -9.27 -11.44
N VAL A 15 -8.68 -8.49 -10.63
CA VAL A 15 -9.26 -7.67 -9.53
C VAL A 15 -9.27 -6.18 -9.90
N LEU A 16 -8.24 -5.73 -10.61
CA LEU A 16 -8.06 -4.34 -11.01
C LEU A 16 -9.28 -3.75 -11.73
N PRO A 17 -9.97 -4.45 -12.66
CA PRO A 17 -11.18 -3.92 -13.28
C PRO A 17 -12.27 -3.60 -12.26
N THR A 18 -12.49 -4.47 -11.27
CA THR A 18 -13.47 -4.24 -10.20
C THR A 18 -13.08 -3.05 -9.33
N VAL A 19 -11.79 -2.92 -8.98
CA VAL A 19 -11.28 -1.76 -8.23
C VAL A 19 -11.52 -0.46 -9.01
N GLN A 20 -11.20 -0.45 -10.30
CA GLN A 20 -11.40 0.71 -11.18
C GLN A 20 -12.88 1.07 -11.32
N THR A 21 -13.76 0.08 -11.53
CA THR A 21 -15.21 0.29 -11.58
C THR A 21 -15.75 0.88 -10.28
N ASN A 22 -15.30 0.37 -9.13
CA ASN A 22 -15.74 0.91 -7.84
C ASN A 22 -15.31 2.36 -7.64
N ARG A 23 -14.07 2.70 -8.01
CA ARG A 23 -13.56 4.08 -7.96
C ARG A 23 -14.38 5.00 -8.87
N GLU A 24 -14.68 4.57 -10.09
CA GLU A 24 -15.51 5.36 -11.01
C GLU A 24 -16.95 5.52 -10.52
N ASN A 25 -17.55 4.48 -9.93
CA ASN A 25 -18.90 4.54 -9.39
C ASN A 25 -19.01 5.60 -8.27
N ILE A 26 -17.99 5.76 -7.43
CA ILE A 26 -17.96 6.79 -6.39
C ILE A 26 -17.92 8.19 -7.03
N ILE A 27 -17.12 8.38 -8.08
CA ILE A 27 -17.03 9.65 -8.80
C ILE A 27 -18.36 9.99 -9.49
N VAL A 28 -19.00 9.00 -10.11
CA VAL A 28 -20.33 9.17 -10.73
C VAL A 28 -21.37 9.54 -9.68
N ALA A 29 -21.34 8.91 -8.49
CA ALA A 29 -22.24 9.28 -7.39
C ALA A 29 -21.97 10.71 -6.89
N ALA A 30 -20.71 11.11 -6.78
CA ALA A 30 -20.31 12.47 -6.42
C ALA A 30 -20.82 13.51 -7.43
N ARG A 31 -20.72 13.21 -8.73
CA ARG A 31 -21.30 14.05 -9.80
C ARG A 31 -22.81 14.16 -9.69
N LEU A 32 -23.51 13.06 -9.45
CA LEU A 32 -24.96 13.06 -9.28
C LEU A 32 -25.37 13.96 -8.10
N LEU A 33 -24.70 13.81 -6.95
CA LEU A 33 -24.94 14.65 -5.78
C LEU A 33 -24.68 16.13 -6.07
N ALA A 34 -23.59 16.46 -6.76
CA ALA A 34 -23.27 17.82 -7.18
C ALA A 34 -24.34 18.44 -8.09
N SER A 35 -25.04 17.64 -8.89
CA SER A 35 -26.13 18.11 -9.76
C SER A 35 -27.46 18.34 -9.03
N LEU A 36 -27.66 17.67 -7.89
CA LEU A 36 -28.90 17.71 -7.12
C LEU A 36 -28.85 18.71 -5.95
N ILE A 37 -27.65 18.98 -5.42
CA ILE A 37 -27.42 19.78 -4.23
C ILE A 37 -26.37 20.85 -4.56
N VAL A 38 -26.78 22.12 -4.59
CA VAL A 38 -25.92 23.25 -5.00
C VAL A 38 -24.66 23.35 -4.13
N GLU A 39 -24.77 23.08 -2.84
CA GLU A 39 -23.65 23.10 -1.90
C GLU A 39 -22.57 22.05 -2.24
N PHE A 40 -22.89 21.04 -3.04
CA PHE A 40 -21.97 20.00 -3.49
C PHE A 40 -21.44 20.21 -4.91
N ALA A 41 -21.57 21.41 -5.49
CA ALA A 41 -21.12 21.71 -6.86
C ALA A 41 -19.68 21.26 -7.16
N THR A 42 -18.78 21.25 -6.17
CA THR A 42 -17.36 20.87 -6.32
C THR A 42 -17.05 19.43 -5.89
N LEU A 43 -18.04 18.66 -5.44
CA LEU A 43 -17.82 17.34 -4.83
C LEU A 43 -17.16 16.34 -5.76
N GLU A 44 -17.51 16.33 -7.07
CA GLU A 44 -16.85 15.43 -8.03
C GLU A 44 -15.34 15.70 -8.10
N ALA A 45 -14.94 16.97 -8.20
CA ALA A 45 -13.53 17.36 -8.29
C ALA A 45 -12.78 16.95 -7.01
N LEU A 46 -13.35 17.24 -5.85
CA LEU A 46 -12.78 16.86 -4.56
C LEU A 46 -12.61 15.34 -4.42
N VAL A 47 -13.59 14.56 -4.86
CA VAL A 47 -13.52 13.10 -4.84
C VAL A 47 -12.45 12.57 -5.79
N ARG A 48 -12.30 13.17 -6.99
CA ARG A 48 -11.24 12.77 -7.94
C ARG A 48 -9.84 13.02 -7.38
N GLU A 49 -9.62 14.19 -6.77
CA GLU A 49 -8.35 14.55 -6.12
C GLU A 49 -8.07 13.65 -4.92
N PHE A 50 -9.08 13.44 -4.06
CA PHE A 50 -8.97 12.57 -2.91
C PHE A 50 -8.63 11.12 -3.30
N ASP A 51 -9.33 10.55 -4.27
CA ASP A 51 -9.11 9.16 -4.73
C ASP A 51 -7.67 8.96 -5.24
N GLU A 52 -7.14 9.91 -6.00
CA GLU A 52 -5.77 9.84 -6.49
C GLU A 52 -4.73 9.95 -5.37
N ALA A 53 -4.88 10.98 -4.52
CA ALA A 53 -3.98 11.20 -3.40
C ALA A 53 -4.05 10.05 -2.37
N TRP A 54 -5.23 9.47 -2.14
CA TRP A 54 -5.43 8.42 -1.15
C TRP A 54 -4.61 7.17 -1.46
N TYR A 55 -4.71 6.62 -2.67
CA TYR A 55 -3.98 5.40 -3.02
C TYR A 55 -2.47 5.63 -3.12
N ALA A 56 -2.03 6.78 -3.64
CA ALA A 56 -0.62 7.15 -3.67
C ALA A 56 -0.05 7.24 -2.24
N ASN A 57 -0.70 8.02 -1.38
CA ASN A 57 -0.29 8.17 0.02
C ASN A 57 -0.36 6.86 0.80
N ALA A 58 -1.38 6.01 0.56
CA ALA A 58 -1.48 4.71 1.20
C ALA A 58 -0.32 3.79 0.80
N ALA A 59 0.08 3.78 -0.48
CA ALA A 59 1.23 3.02 -0.95
C ALA A 59 2.53 3.52 -0.29
N ASP A 60 2.76 4.83 -0.28
CA ASP A 60 3.97 5.43 0.32
C ASP A 60 4.07 5.18 1.82
N ARG A 61 2.97 5.42 2.56
CA ARG A 61 2.93 5.12 4.00
C ARG A 61 3.19 3.65 4.29
N THR A 62 2.67 2.76 3.45
CA THR A 62 2.87 1.32 3.62
C THR A 62 4.33 0.93 3.32
N ARG A 63 4.97 1.53 2.31
CA ARG A 63 6.40 1.32 2.04
C ARG A 63 7.26 1.74 3.23
N ASN A 64 7.01 2.93 3.77
CA ASN A 64 7.75 3.44 4.94
C ASN A 64 7.54 2.55 6.16
N TRP A 65 6.30 2.15 6.45
CA TRP A 65 6.01 1.22 7.54
C TRP A 65 6.71 -0.14 7.37
N VAL A 66 6.80 -0.66 6.13
CA VAL A 66 7.55 -1.89 5.85
C VAL A 66 9.04 -1.69 6.11
N ASP A 67 9.64 -0.56 5.72
CA ASP A 67 11.04 -0.27 6.02
C ASP A 67 11.29 -0.25 7.54
N GLU A 68 10.49 0.51 8.29
CA GLU A 68 10.58 0.61 9.76
C GLU A 68 10.49 -0.78 10.41
N MET A 69 9.50 -1.58 10.01
CA MET A 69 9.32 -2.94 10.52
C MET A 69 10.52 -3.84 10.22
N LEU A 70 11.12 -3.74 9.03
CA LEU A 70 12.29 -4.55 8.65
C LEU A 70 13.56 -4.08 9.37
N ASP A 71 13.74 -2.78 9.56
CA ASP A 71 14.84 -2.19 10.31
C ASP A 71 14.79 -2.59 11.79
N ASP A 72 13.59 -2.63 12.39
CA ASP A 72 13.37 -3.11 13.76
C ASP A 72 13.76 -4.60 13.90
N MET A 73 13.36 -5.44 12.94
CA MET A 73 13.73 -6.85 12.93
C MET A 73 15.24 -7.07 12.82
N GLU A 74 15.91 -6.29 11.96
CA GLU A 74 17.35 -6.36 11.79
C GLU A 74 18.09 -5.86 13.05
N SER A 75 17.62 -4.75 13.62
CA SER A 75 18.16 -4.17 14.86
C SER A 75 18.01 -5.11 16.07
N ALA A 76 16.95 -5.91 16.13
CA ALA A 76 16.77 -6.92 17.17
C ALA A 76 17.74 -8.11 17.02
N LEU A 77 18.16 -8.45 15.79
CA LEU A 77 19.06 -9.58 15.54
C LEU A 77 20.52 -9.26 15.82
N VAL A 78 20.97 -8.03 15.55
CA VAL A 78 22.38 -7.62 15.68
C VAL A 78 22.95 -7.90 17.08
N PRO A 79 22.32 -7.50 18.20
CA PRO A 79 22.84 -7.78 19.54
C PRO A 79 22.93 -9.28 19.85
N LEU A 80 21.99 -10.09 19.35
CA LEU A 80 21.98 -11.54 19.57
C LEU A 80 23.16 -12.21 18.86
N VAL A 81 23.48 -11.75 17.64
CA VAL A 81 24.65 -12.19 16.88
C VAL A 81 25.94 -11.82 17.61
N LEU A 82 26.08 -10.57 18.04
CA LEU A 82 27.26 -10.09 18.75
C LEU A 82 27.46 -10.79 20.10
N ALA A 83 26.39 -11.16 20.78
CA ALA A 83 26.42 -11.89 22.05
C ALA A 83 26.63 -13.42 21.89
N ASN A 84 26.82 -13.93 20.66
CA ASN A 84 26.87 -15.36 20.35
C ASN A 84 25.63 -16.13 20.84
N ARG A 85 24.46 -15.48 20.81
CA ARG A 85 23.13 -16.01 21.17
C ARG A 85 22.17 -15.96 19.99
N ALA A 86 22.71 -15.93 18.77
CA ALA A 86 21.93 -15.90 17.55
C ALA A 86 21.06 -17.17 17.45
N PRO A 87 19.77 -17.03 17.08
CA PRO A 87 18.95 -18.17 16.73
C PRO A 87 19.59 -19.02 15.61
N PRO A 88 19.38 -20.34 15.57
CA PRO A 88 19.93 -21.20 14.52
C PRO A 88 19.51 -20.81 13.10
N ASN A 89 18.38 -20.12 12.96
CA ASN A 89 17.80 -19.68 11.69
C ASN A 89 18.14 -18.23 11.31
N THR A 90 19.08 -17.55 11.98
CA THR A 90 19.44 -16.15 11.70
C THR A 90 19.72 -15.89 10.21
N ALA A 91 20.47 -16.75 9.54
CA ALA A 91 20.76 -16.59 8.11
C ALA A 91 19.48 -16.59 7.24
N ALA A 92 18.50 -17.44 7.57
CA ALA A 92 17.22 -17.48 6.87
C ALA A 92 16.39 -16.23 7.14
N ILE A 93 16.40 -15.71 8.38
CA ILE A 93 15.69 -14.48 8.74
C ILE A 93 16.29 -13.29 7.98
N THR A 94 17.62 -13.13 7.98
CA THR A 94 18.31 -12.06 7.25
C THR A 94 18.03 -12.14 5.74
N ALA A 95 18.05 -13.35 5.16
CA ALA A 95 17.71 -13.54 3.75
C ALA A 95 16.26 -13.14 3.45
N MET A 96 15.32 -13.46 4.34
CA MET A 96 13.92 -13.06 4.21
C MET A 96 13.74 -11.55 4.31
N ILE A 97 14.41 -10.89 5.25
CA ILE A 97 14.38 -9.41 5.41
C ILE A 97 14.84 -8.74 4.12
N ARG A 98 15.99 -9.17 3.56
CA ARG A 98 16.51 -8.65 2.29
C ARG A 98 15.51 -8.83 1.15
N ARG A 99 14.97 -10.04 1.00
CA ARG A 99 13.96 -10.34 -0.04
C ARG A 99 12.72 -9.47 0.09
N LEU A 100 12.26 -9.17 1.30
CA LEU A 100 11.11 -8.30 1.53
C LEU A 100 11.42 -6.84 1.18
N ARG A 101 12.63 -6.38 1.51
CA ARG A 101 13.11 -5.03 1.15
C ARG A 101 13.16 -4.85 -0.37
N ASP A 102 13.67 -5.83 -1.11
CA ASP A 102 13.72 -5.82 -2.58
C ASP A 102 12.32 -5.75 -3.22
N ARG A 103 11.33 -6.34 -2.56
CA ARG A 103 9.93 -6.36 -3.01
C ARG A 103 9.11 -5.17 -2.58
N LYS A 104 9.67 -4.21 -1.84
CA LYS A 104 8.96 -2.99 -1.44
C LYS A 104 8.41 -2.22 -2.64
N GLY A 105 9.12 -2.26 -3.76
CA GLY A 105 8.68 -1.66 -5.03
C GLY A 105 7.36 -2.22 -5.57
N ASP A 106 6.95 -3.42 -5.14
CA ASP A 106 5.68 -4.04 -5.53
C ASP A 106 4.45 -3.34 -4.90
N ILE A 107 4.64 -2.60 -3.80
CA ILE A 107 3.59 -1.81 -3.16
C ILE A 107 3.30 -0.62 -4.06
N LYS A 108 2.30 -0.70 -4.94
CA LYS A 108 1.98 0.37 -5.90
C LYS A 108 0.49 0.71 -5.85
N ALA A 109 0.18 1.99 -5.93
CA ALA A 109 -1.18 2.46 -6.08
C ALA A 109 -1.83 1.85 -7.34
N PRO A 110 -3.11 1.41 -7.28
CA PRO A 110 -3.82 0.94 -8.46
C PRO A 110 -3.93 2.04 -9.53
N PRO A 111 -3.64 1.76 -10.80
CA PRO A 111 -3.80 2.74 -11.86
C PRO A 111 -5.28 3.11 -12.04
N ARG A 112 -5.54 4.38 -12.38
CA ARG A 112 -6.87 4.80 -12.84
C ARG A 112 -7.11 4.30 -14.27
N LYS A 113 -8.39 4.14 -14.61
CA LYS A 113 -8.85 3.83 -15.96
C LYS A 113 -8.91 5.10 -16.79
#